data_AF-A0A382X065-F1
#
_entry.id   AF-A0A382X065-F1
#
_cell.length_a   1.000
_cell.length_b   1.000
_cell.length_c   1.000
_cell.angle_alpha   90.00
_cell.angle_beta   90.00
_cell.angle_gamma   90.00
#
_symmetry.space_group_name_H-M   'P 1'
#
loop_
_entity.id
_entity.type
_entity.pdbx_description
1 polymer ?
#
loop_
_entity_poly.entity_id
_entity_poly.type
_entity_poly.pdbx_seq_one_letter_code
_entity_poly.pdbx_strand_id
1 'polypeptide(L)'
;LFFNRENLWYARTSFSSARIGYLHMCHFVSNMLNYPRTKLHKYDYIMVHDDEAGYNKELPYNPFEIIKDREEFVGSFKTGQRLKNGKPHQGHLDTRVGLCKLTLDFLTKHNITPKNQKLLDLLSDSNAEYNFHFLDWCDTYVLKTAMFDTEIWKLWIKEVNESGGVYKYRWGDNEIISLFAHFTQEEIYDFKTVDEGYHDLGKYRSLQDTAPNVKDLNK
;
A
#
# COMPACT_ATOMS: atom_id res chain seq x y z
N LEU A 1 -1.21 -3.15 20.23
CA LEU A 1 -0.53 -3.52 18.97
C LEU A 1 -1.36 -4.57 18.25
N PHE A 2 -1.26 -4.69 16.93
CA PHE A 2 -2.12 -5.56 16.11
C PHE A 2 -2.08 -7.03 16.57
N PHE A 3 -0.91 -7.56 16.91
CA PHE A 3 -0.76 -8.94 17.41
C PHE A 3 -1.46 -9.22 18.76
N ASN A 4 -1.98 -8.20 19.45
CA ASN A 4 -2.79 -8.37 20.68
C ASN A 4 -4.30 -8.40 20.39
N ARG A 5 -4.75 -8.35 19.13
CA ARG A 5 -6.16 -8.32 18.77
C ARG A 5 -6.75 -9.73 18.76
N GLU A 6 -7.46 -10.09 19.82
CA GLU A 6 -8.12 -11.41 19.94
C GLU A 6 -9.42 -11.53 19.11
N ASN A 7 -9.98 -10.41 18.70
CA ASN A 7 -11.22 -10.36 17.92
C ASN A 7 -10.99 -10.48 16.40
N LEU A 8 -9.74 -10.54 15.92
CA LEU A 8 -9.40 -10.64 14.51
C LEU A 8 -8.74 -11.99 14.20
N TRP A 9 -9.22 -12.67 13.17
CA TRP A 9 -8.75 -14.00 12.81
C TRP A 9 -7.27 -13.97 12.38
N TYR A 10 -6.89 -13.01 11.55
CA TYR A 10 -5.54 -12.90 11.01
C TYR A 10 -4.51 -12.58 12.11
N ALA A 11 -4.87 -11.71 13.06
CA ALA A 11 -4.01 -11.42 14.22
C ALA A 11 -3.72 -12.68 15.04
N ARG A 12 -4.76 -13.47 15.34
CA ARG A 12 -4.66 -14.70 16.14
C ARG A 12 -3.90 -15.84 15.46
N THR A 13 -4.04 -15.97 14.14
CA THR A 13 -3.58 -17.18 13.44
C THR A 13 -2.32 -16.96 12.61
N SER A 14 -2.02 -15.71 12.23
CA SER A 14 -1.03 -15.41 11.18
C SER A 14 -0.13 -14.20 11.49
N PHE A 15 -0.33 -13.50 12.62
CA PHE A 15 0.46 -12.32 12.97
C PHE A 15 0.93 -12.33 14.43
N SER A 16 2.01 -13.05 14.70
CA SER A 16 2.64 -13.09 16.02
C SER A 16 3.41 -11.79 16.34
N SER A 17 3.78 -11.62 17.61
CA SER A 17 4.64 -10.51 18.08
C SER A 17 5.99 -10.44 17.37
N ALA A 18 6.48 -11.58 16.86
CA ALA A 18 7.73 -11.65 16.10
C ALA A 18 7.69 -10.83 14.80
N ARG A 19 6.48 -10.52 14.29
CA ARG A 19 6.26 -9.69 13.09
C ARG A 19 6.19 -8.20 13.38
N ILE A 20 6.58 -7.72 14.57
CA ILE A 20 6.62 -6.28 14.87
C ILE A 20 7.50 -5.49 13.88
N GLY A 21 8.57 -6.12 13.36
CA GLY A 21 9.41 -5.54 12.31
C GLY A 21 8.63 -5.18 11.04
N TYR A 22 7.61 -5.97 10.68
CA TYR A 22 6.72 -5.66 9.55
C TYR A 22 5.93 -4.37 9.79
N LEU A 23 5.47 -4.12 11.03
CA LEU A 23 4.76 -2.88 11.35
C LEU A 23 5.69 -1.66 11.27
N HIS A 24 6.94 -1.80 11.74
CA HIS A 24 7.95 -0.77 11.58
C HIS A 24 8.31 -0.51 10.12
N MET A 25 8.39 -1.56 9.30
CA MET A 25 8.62 -1.45 7.87
C MET A 25 7.48 -0.67 7.21
N CYS A 26 6.21 -1.04 7.40
CA CYS A 26 5.09 -0.31 6.81
C CYS A 26 5.09 1.16 7.24
N HIS A 27 5.32 1.43 8.54
CA HIS A 27 5.42 2.80 9.03
C HIS A 27 6.58 3.55 8.36
N PHE A 28 7.75 2.93 8.24
CA PHE A 28 8.93 3.54 7.62
C PHE A 28 8.67 3.87 6.15
N VAL A 29 8.16 2.92 5.37
CA VAL A 29 7.92 3.11 3.93
C VAL A 29 6.87 4.19 3.71
N SER A 30 5.77 4.19 4.47
CA SER A 30 4.78 5.27 4.41
C SER A 30 5.33 6.64 4.83
N ASN A 31 6.46 6.71 5.54
CA ASN A 31 7.05 7.96 6.03
C ASN A 31 8.47 8.20 5.49
N MET A 32 8.86 7.57 4.38
CA MET A 32 10.28 7.41 4.02
C MET A 32 11.07 8.73 3.89
N LEU A 33 10.44 9.83 3.45
CA LEU A 33 11.07 11.16 3.37
C LEU A 33 11.07 11.95 4.69
N ASN A 34 10.29 11.54 5.69
CA ASN A 34 10.28 12.16 7.02
C ASN A 34 11.48 11.74 7.88
N TYR A 35 12.29 10.78 7.43
CA TYR A 35 13.45 10.31 8.16
C TYR A 35 14.73 11.06 7.74
N PRO A 36 15.31 11.91 8.61
CA PRO A 36 16.39 12.84 8.23
C PRO A 36 17.72 12.16 7.87
N ARG A 37 17.88 10.87 8.23
CA ARG A 37 19.08 10.09 7.93
C ARG A 37 19.02 9.37 6.58
N THR A 38 17.90 9.43 5.87
CA THR A 38 17.82 8.88 4.52
C THR A 38 18.42 9.85 3.52
N LYS A 39 18.88 9.34 2.38
CA LYS A 39 19.31 10.15 1.23
C LYS A 39 18.22 10.24 0.16
N LEU A 40 17.00 9.82 0.48
CA LEU A 40 15.90 9.67 -0.48
C LEU A 40 15.43 11.03 -1.04
N HIS A 41 15.55 12.10 -0.27
CA HIS A 41 15.27 13.48 -0.70
C HIS A 41 16.17 13.99 -1.85
N LYS A 42 17.22 13.24 -2.22
CA LYS A 42 18.14 13.60 -3.32
C LYS A 42 17.71 13.04 -4.68
N TYR A 43 16.66 12.24 -4.72
CA TYR A 43 16.21 11.56 -5.92
C TYR A 43 14.82 12.06 -6.31
N ASP A 44 14.60 12.24 -7.60
CA ASP A 44 13.30 12.68 -8.14
C ASP A 44 12.27 11.52 -8.21
N TYR A 45 12.78 10.28 -8.18
CA TYR A 45 11.95 9.08 -8.26
C TYR A 45 12.44 8.00 -7.29
N ILE A 46 11.50 7.21 -6.79
CA ILE A 46 11.75 6.06 -5.92
C ILE A 46 10.96 4.87 -6.48
N MET A 47 11.60 3.71 -6.55
CA MET A 47 10.89 2.44 -6.73
C MET A 47 10.93 1.67 -5.41
N VAL A 48 9.78 1.26 -4.94
CA VAL A 48 9.65 0.36 -3.78
C VAL A 48 9.34 -1.03 -4.30
N HIS A 49 10.16 -1.98 -3.87
CA HIS A 49 10.15 -3.36 -4.34
C HIS A 49 10.24 -4.28 -3.13
N ASP A 50 9.37 -5.27 -3.06
CA ASP A 50 9.35 -6.25 -1.98
C ASP A 50 10.46 -7.29 -2.20
N ASP A 51 11.08 -7.79 -1.14
CA ASP A 51 12.20 -8.72 -1.24
C ASP A 51 11.80 -10.10 -1.80
N GLU A 52 10.51 -10.39 -1.80
CA GLU A 52 9.91 -11.57 -2.44
C GLU A 52 9.64 -11.42 -3.94
N ALA A 53 9.68 -10.20 -4.45
CA ALA A 53 9.42 -9.94 -5.85
C ALA A 53 10.69 -10.10 -6.68
N GLY A 54 10.56 -10.27 -7.99
CA GLY A 54 11.72 -10.40 -8.87
C GLY A 54 11.44 -10.34 -10.35
N TYR A 55 12.51 -10.17 -11.14
CA TYR A 55 12.43 -10.07 -12.59
C TYR A 55 12.61 -11.42 -13.25
N ASN A 56 11.73 -11.76 -14.20
CA ASN A 56 11.80 -12.98 -15.01
C ASN A 56 12.67 -12.81 -16.25
N LYS A 57 12.77 -11.58 -16.74
CA LYS A 57 13.56 -11.15 -17.88
C LYS A 57 13.85 -9.67 -17.74
N GLU A 58 14.80 -9.17 -18.52
CA GLU A 58 15.12 -7.74 -18.58
C GLU A 58 13.88 -6.91 -18.94
N LEU A 59 13.69 -5.79 -18.25
CA LEU A 59 12.62 -4.85 -18.59
C LEU A 59 12.98 -4.12 -19.90
N PRO A 60 12.09 -4.10 -20.90
CA PRO A 60 12.36 -3.44 -22.18
C PRO A 60 12.17 -1.92 -22.11
N TYR A 61 11.93 -1.36 -20.91
CA TYR A 61 11.69 0.05 -20.67
C TYR A 61 12.23 0.49 -19.30
N ASN A 62 12.42 1.80 -19.15
CA ASN A 62 12.70 2.43 -17.86
C ASN A 62 11.40 3.01 -17.26
N PRO A 63 10.90 2.46 -16.14
CA PRO A 63 9.65 2.94 -15.55
C PRO A 63 9.75 4.39 -15.02
N PHE A 64 10.95 4.87 -14.70
CA PHE A 64 11.17 6.26 -14.26
C PHE A 64 11.01 7.26 -15.41
N GLU A 65 11.47 6.93 -16.62
CA GLU A 65 11.26 7.79 -17.79
C GLU A 65 9.79 7.83 -18.20
N ILE A 66 9.09 6.69 -18.11
CA ILE A 66 7.65 6.65 -18.39
C ILE A 66 6.88 7.51 -17.40
N ILE A 67 7.08 7.33 -16.08
CA ILE A 67 6.30 8.09 -15.09
C ILE A 67 6.62 9.59 -15.13
N LYS A 68 7.86 9.96 -15.48
CA LYS A 68 8.30 11.36 -15.61
C LYS A 68 7.42 12.17 -16.56
N ASP A 69 7.08 11.61 -17.71
CA ASP A 69 6.30 12.28 -18.76
C ASP A 69 4.78 12.22 -18.52
N ARG A 70 4.36 11.63 -17.40
CA ARG A 70 2.95 11.49 -17.00
C ARG A 70 2.52 12.55 -16.01
N GLU A 71 1.22 12.72 -15.80
CA GLU A 71 0.73 13.59 -14.72
C GLU A 71 0.71 12.87 -13.37
N GLU A 72 0.56 11.55 -13.38
CA GLU A 72 0.49 10.71 -12.19
C GLU A 72 1.78 10.79 -11.34
N PHE A 73 1.59 10.81 -10.03
CA PHE A 73 2.66 10.69 -9.04
C PHE A 73 3.05 9.24 -8.78
N VAL A 74 2.10 8.32 -8.91
CA VAL A 74 2.22 6.90 -8.56
C VAL A 74 1.93 6.05 -9.80
N GLY A 75 2.92 5.27 -10.20
CA GLY A 75 2.77 4.12 -11.09
C GLY A 75 3.08 2.82 -10.36
N SER A 76 2.69 1.68 -10.93
CA SER A 76 2.83 0.37 -10.30
C SER A 76 3.04 -0.74 -11.32
N PHE A 77 3.90 -1.70 -11.02
CA PHE A 77 4.16 -2.85 -11.90
C PHE A 77 2.94 -3.74 -12.07
N LYS A 78 2.05 -3.69 -11.08
CA LYS A 78 0.70 -4.22 -11.16
C LYS A 78 -0.25 -3.35 -10.36
N THR A 79 -1.44 -3.15 -10.89
CA THR A 79 -2.56 -2.59 -10.14
C THR A 79 -3.72 -3.57 -10.15
N GLY A 80 -4.52 -3.57 -9.09
CA GLY A 80 -5.80 -4.26 -9.14
C GLY A 80 -6.37 -4.63 -7.78
N GLN A 81 -7.57 -5.21 -7.84
CA GLN A 81 -8.30 -5.65 -6.66
C GLN A 81 -7.64 -6.90 -6.07
N ARG A 82 -7.47 -6.91 -4.74
CA ARG A 82 -6.89 -8.05 -4.01
C ARG A 82 -7.99 -9.00 -3.53
N LEU A 83 -8.65 -9.66 -4.49
CA LEU A 83 -9.80 -10.54 -4.27
C LEU A 83 -9.42 -12.03 -4.35
N LYS A 84 -10.15 -12.85 -3.60
CA LYS A 84 -10.15 -14.32 -3.71
C LYS A 84 -11.55 -14.75 -4.15
N ASN A 85 -11.67 -15.38 -5.32
CA ASN A 85 -12.95 -15.79 -5.91
C ASN A 85 -13.96 -14.63 -6.00
N GLY A 86 -13.49 -13.46 -6.44
CA GLY A 86 -14.32 -12.25 -6.60
C GLY A 86 -14.74 -11.57 -5.29
N LYS A 87 -14.19 -11.98 -4.13
CA LYS A 87 -14.53 -11.40 -2.82
C LYS A 87 -13.27 -10.98 -2.06
N PRO A 88 -13.36 -9.97 -1.18
CA PRO A 88 -12.25 -9.62 -0.29
C PRO A 88 -11.82 -10.81 0.57
N HIS A 89 -10.52 -11.04 0.65
CA HIS A 89 -9.95 -12.06 1.52
C HIS A 89 -10.05 -11.62 3.00
N GLN A 90 -10.33 -12.56 3.93
CA GLN A 90 -10.47 -12.25 5.36
C GLN A 90 -9.25 -11.52 5.93
N GLY A 91 -8.04 -11.89 5.51
CA GLY A 91 -6.84 -11.18 5.92
C GLY A 91 -6.87 -9.69 5.56
N HIS A 92 -7.38 -9.32 4.37
CA HIS A 92 -7.52 -7.91 3.97
C HIS A 92 -8.62 -7.19 4.76
N LEU A 93 -9.69 -7.88 5.13
CA LEU A 93 -10.72 -7.33 6.02
C LEU A 93 -10.10 -7.00 7.39
N ASP A 94 -9.42 -7.97 8.00
CA ASP A 94 -8.84 -7.83 9.34
C ASP A 94 -7.72 -6.77 9.41
N THR A 95 -6.92 -6.63 8.35
CA THR A 95 -5.78 -5.70 8.33
C THR A 95 -6.12 -4.31 7.81
N ARG A 96 -7.38 -4.04 7.47
CA ARG A 96 -7.85 -2.72 6.99
C ARG A 96 -8.97 -2.15 7.84
N VAL A 97 -9.27 -2.79 8.98
CA VAL A 97 -10.28 -2.31 9.94
C VAL A 97 -10.05 -0.82 10.24
N GLY A 98 -11.08 -0.02 10.03
CA GLY A 98 -11.08 1.43 10.29
C GLY A 98 -10.36 2.28 9.26
N LEU A 99 -9.71 1.69 8.25
CA LEU A 99 -9.02 2.43 7.20
C LEU A 99 -10.00 3.14 6.26
N CYS A 100 -11.11 2.48 5.90
CA CYS A 100 -12.17 3.08 5.10
C CYS A 100 -12.74 4.31 5.82
N LYS A 101 -13.18 4.14 7.07
CA LYS A 101 -13.65 5.25 7.91
C LYS A 101 -12.64 6.40 7.97
N LEU A 102 -11.36 6.14 8.30
CA LEU A 102 -10.33 7.19 8.33
C LEU A 102 -10.23 7.93 6.99
N THR A 103 -10.27 7.18 5.89
CA THR A 103 -10.17 7.73 4.54
C THR A 103 -11.34 8.65 4.22
N LEU A 104 -12.58 8.21 4.43
CA LEU A 104 -13.78 9.01 4.12
C LEU A 104 -13.87 10.24 5.05
N ASP A 105 -13.52 10.07 6.33
CA ASP A 105 -13.43 11.19 7.28
C ASP A 105 -12.37 12.21 6.85
N PHE A 106 -11.19 11.76 6.40
CA PHE A 106 -10.12 12.62 5.89
C PHE A 106 -10.59 13.45 4.69
N LEU A 107 -11.20 12.80 3.69
CA LEU A 107 -11.73 13.47 2.51
C LEU A 107 -12.75 14.54 2.89
N THR A 108 -13.69 14.20 3.78
CA THR A 108 -14.73 15.12 4.25
C THR A 108 -14.13 16.28 5.05
N LYS A 109 -13.26 15.98 6.03
CA LYS A 109 -12.62 16.97 6.93
C LYS A 109 -11.84 18.03 6.16
N HIS A 110 -11.17 17.63 5.08
CA HIS A 110 -10.32 18.50 4.28
C HIS A 110 -10.97 18.99 2.99
N ASN A 111 -12.26 18.70 2.77
CA ASN A 111 -13.00 19.05 1.55
C ASN A 111 -12.27 18.58 0.27
N ILE A 112 -11.74 17.36 0.30
CA ILE A 112 -11.03 16.76 -0.84
C ILE A 112 -12.03 15.93 -1.64
N THR A 113 -12.22 16.27 -2.91
CA THR A 113 -12.90 15.40 -3.87
C THR A 113 -11.86 14.46 -4.49
N PRO A 114 -11.93 13.14 -4.24
CA PRO A 114 -10.99 12.20 -4.84
C PRO A 114 -11.19 12.17 -6.36
N LYS A 115 -10.09 12.09 -7.13
CA LYS A 115 -10.17 11.94 -8.59
C LYS A 115 -10.61 10.55 -9.03
N ASN A 116 -10.33 9.53 -8.22
CA ASN A 116 -10.77 8.17 -8.55
C ASN A 116 -12.28 8.00 -8.30
N GLN A 117 -13.01 7.61 -9.35
CA GLN A 117 -14.47 7.48 -9.29
C GLN A 117 -14.94 6.44 -8.26
N LYS A 118 -14.27 5.28 -8.17
CA LYS A 118 -14.67 4.23 -7.21
C LYS A 118 -14.58 4.75 -5.78
N LEU A 119 -13.54 5.51 -5.43
CA LEU A 119 -13.43 6.12 -4.11
C LEU A 119 -14.44 7.25 -3.90
N LEU A 120 -14.72 8.05 -4.94
CA LEU A 120 -15.74 9.10 -4.90
C LEU A 120 -17.12 8.51 -4.56
N ASP A 121 -17.48 7.40 -5.19
CA ASP A 121 -18.77 6.73 -4.99
C ASP A 121 -18.96 6.27 -3.53
N LEU A 122 -17.87 5.85 -2.85
CA LEU A 122 -17.90 5.40 -1.46
C LEU A 122 -18.33 6.49 -0.46
N LEU A 123 -18.19 7.78 -0.80
CA LEU A 123 -18.63 8.87 0.09
C LEU A 123 -20.15 8.88 0.31
N SER A 124 -20.91 8.26 -0.60
CA SER A 124 -22.38 8.17 -0.52
C SER A 124 -22.88 6.74 -0.34
N ASP A 125 -21.98 5.78 -0.21
CA ASP A 125 -22.31 4.36 -0.19
C ASP A 125 -22.66 3.86 1.23
N SER A 126 -23.89 3.36 1.37
CA SER A 126 -24.35 2.73 2.62
C SER A 126 -23.53 1.49 3.04
N ASN A 127 -22.80 0.87 2.11
CA ASN A 127 -21.95 -0.30 2.33
C ASN A 127 -20.45 0.01 2.09
N ALA A 128 -20.05 1.27 2.28
CA ALA A 128 -18.70 1.75 1.95
C ALA A 128 -17.59 0.91 2.58
N GLU A 129 -17.73 0.45 3.83
CA GLU A 129 -16.70 -0.37 4.50
C GLU A 129 -16.38 -1.65 3.71
N TYR A 130 -17.39 -2.35 3.19
CA TYR A 130 -17.18 -3.55 2.39
C TYR A 130 -16.71 -3.22 0.97
N ASN A 131 -17.31 -2.21 0.34
CA ASN A 131 -17.00 -1.84 -1.05
C ASN A 131 -15.61 -1.20 -1.20
N PHE A 132 -15.07 -0.62 -0.12
CA PHE A 132 -13.69 -0.12 -0.06
C PHE A 132 -12.64 -1.19 -0.41
N HIS A 133 -12.92 -2.46 -0.14
CA HIS A 133 -11.99 -3.55 -0.46
C HIS A 133 -11.86 -3.84 -1.97
N PHE A 134 -12.74 -3.27 -2.79
CA PHE A 134 -12.75 -3.38 -4.25
C PHE A 134 -12.05 -2.21 -4.96
N LEU A 135 -11.40 -1.31 -4.20
CA LEU A 135 -10.43 -0.38 -4.76
C LEU A 135 -9.23 -1.15 -5.35
N ASP A 136 -8.51 -0.50 -6.26
CA ASP A 136 -7.33 -1.05 -6.89
C ASP A 136 -6.10 -0.70 -6.07
N TRP A 137 -5.26 -1.70 -5.76
CA TRP A 137 -4.10 -1.52 -4.90
C TRP A 137 -2.83 -1.65 -5.73
N CYS A 138 -1.84 -0.79 -5.46
CA CYS A 138 -0.52 -0.91 -6.06
C CYS A 138 0.26 -2.10 -5.47
N ASP A 139 1.18 -2.64 -6.27
CA ASP A 139 2.13 -3.66 -5.88
C ASP A 139 3.42 -3.48 -6.70
N THR A 140 4.56 -3.36 -6.01
CA THR A 140 5.82 -2.82 -6.56
C THR A 140 5.58 -1.48 -7.29
N TYR A 141 5.73 -0.37 -6.57
CA TYR A 141 5.32 0.94 -7.05
C TYR A 141 6.50 1.89 -7.29
N VAL A 142 6.28 2.78 -8.26
CA VAL A 142 7.21 3.81 -8.72
C VAL A 142 6.59 5.16 -8.40
N LEU A 143 7.32 5.96 -7.62
CA LEU A 143 6.87 7.23 -7.07
C LEU A 143 7.69 8.36 -7.65
N LYS A 144 7.02 9.46 -8.00
CA LYS A 144 7.65 10.78 -8.07
C LYS A 144 7.81 11.31 -6.65
N THR A 145 9.01 11.70 -6.25
CA THR A 145 9.25 12.20 -4.89
C THR A 145 8.54 13.54 -4.63
N ALA A 146 8.22 14.31 -5.67
CA ALA A 146 7.37 15.50 -5.58
C ALA A 146 6.01 15.23 -4.91
N MET A 147 5.51 13.98 -4.93
CA MET A 147 4.32 13.54 -4.17
C MET A 147 4.39 13.94 -2.70
N PHE A 148 5.55 13.74 -2.07
CA PHE A 148 5.72 13.92 -0.63
C PHE A 148 5.66 15.39 -0.21
N ASP A 149 5.90 16.31 -1.15
CA ASP A 149 5.83 17.75 -0.92
C ASP A 149 4.41 18.32 -1.09
N THR A 150 3.48 17.51 -1.61
CA THR A 150 2.08 17.93 -1.78
C THR A 150 1.39 18.10 -0.43
N GLU A 151 0.53 19.10 -0.32
CA GLU A 151 -0.25 19.33 0.91
C GLU A 151 -1.19 18.15 1.22
N ILE A 152 -1.78 17.53 0.20
CA ILE A 152 -2.63 16.34 0.37
C ILE A 152 -1.85 15.20 1.02
N TRP A 153 -0.63 14.92 0.56
CA TRP A 153 0.18 13.87 1.17
C TRP A 153 0.54 14.18 2.62
N LYS A 154 1.01 15.42 2.91
CA LYS A 154 1.38 15.84 4.26
C LYS A 154 0.22 15.70 5.24
N LEU A 155 -0.99 16.10 4.83
CA LEU A 155 -2.19 15.94 5.63
C LEU A 155 -2.56 14.46 5.79
N TRP A 156 -2.56 13.70 4.71
CA TRP A 156 -2.91 12.28 4.73
C TRP A 156 -2.00 11.47 5.67
N ILE A 157 -0.69 11.58 5.49
CA ILE A 157 0.25 10.81 6.29
C ILE A 157 0.22 11.23 7.77
N LYS A 158 -0.09 12.50 8.05
CA LYS A 158 -0.34 12.98 9.42
C LYS A 158 -1.54 12.27 10.05
N GLU A 159 -2.70 12.20 9.38
CA GLU A 159 -3.88 11.49 9.90
C GLU A 159 -3.60 10.00 10.13
N VAL A 160 -2.88 9.36 9.20
CA VAL A 160 -2.47 7.96 9.34
C VAL A 160 -1.59 7.77 10.58
N ASN A 161 -0.58 8.62 10.77
CA ASN A 161 0.33 8.54 11.91
C ASN A 161 -0.38 8.81 13.24
N GLU A 162 -1.22 9.86 13.31
CA GLU A 162 -1.97 10.24 14.52
C GLU A 162 -3.00 9.16 14.92
N SER A 163 -3.60 8.48 13.94
CA SER A 163 -4.50 7.35 14.22
C SER A 163 -3.77 6.15 14.87
N GLY A 164 -2.46 6.01 14.62
CA GLY A 164 -1.66 4.85 14.97
C GLY A 164 -2.06 3.57 14.24
N GLY A 165 -2.78 3.68 13.12
CA GLY A 165 -3.43 2.54 12.46
C GLY A 165 -2.47 1.50 11.91
N VAL A 166 -1.27 1.91 11.46
CA VAL A 166 -0.20 0.97 11.09
C VAL A 166 0.08 -0.02 12.23
N TYR A 167 0.20 0.45 13.47
CA TYR A 167 0.50 -0.42 14.61
C TYR A 167 -0.74 -1.09 15.23
N LYS A 168 -1.91 -0.45 15.17
CA LYS A 168 -3.16 -0.93 15.78
C LYS A 168 -3.91 -1.95 14.90
N TYR A 169 -3.78 -1.81 13.58
CA TYR A 169 -4.58 -2.51 12.57
C TYR A 169 -3.75 -3.12 11.44
N ARG A 170 -2.40 -2.94 11.45
CA ARG A 170 -1.50 -3.46 10.39
C ARG A 170 -1.87 -2.92 9.00
N TRP A 171 -2.19 -1.62 8.94
CA TRP A 171 -2.30 -0.92 7.66
C TRP A 171 -0.94 -0.93 6.96
N GLY A 172 -0.92 -1.48 5.75
CA GLY A 172 0.28 -1.57 4.94
C GLY A 172 0.58 -0.27 4.20
N ASP A 173 1.83 -0.09 3.82
CA ASP A 173 2.31 1.01 2.99
C ASP A 173 1.65 0.99 1.61
N ASN A 174 1.46 -0.20 1.01
CA ASN A 174 0.70 -0.39 -0.22
C ASN A 174 -0.68 0.29 -0.16
N GLU A 175 -1.45 0.05 0.90
CA GLU A 175 -2.77 0.68 1.07
C GLU A 175 -2.65 2.20 1.22
N ILE A 176 -1.72 2.69 2.05
CA ILE A 176 -1.55 4.12 2.33
C ILE A 176 -1.15 4.90 1.06
N ILE A 177 -0.25 4.34 0.25
CA ILE A 177 0.22 4.92 -1.01
C ILE A 177 -0.88 4.84 -2.09
N SER A 178 -1.57 3.70 -2.21
CA SER A 178 -2.67 3.54 -3.17
C SER A 178 -3.80 4.56 -2.91
N LEU A 179 -4.12 4.81 -1.63
CA LEU A 179 -5.16 5.77 -1.26
C LEU A 179 -4.77 7.20 -1.66
N PHE A 180 -3.51 7.60 -1.46
CA PHE A 180 -3.04 8.89 -1.98
C PHE A 180 -3.22 8.99 -3.49
N ALA A 181 -2.89 7.93 -4.24
CA ALA A 181 -3.10 7.91 -5.68
C ALA A 181 -4.60 8.05 -6.02
N HIS A 182 -5.50 7.38 -5.31
CA HIS A 182 -6.95 7.55 -5.52
C HIS A 182 -7.46 8.96 -5.20
N PHE A 183 -6.83 9.68 -4.28
CA PHE A 183 -7.18 11.09 -4.02
C PHE A 183 -6.79 11.98 -5.20
N THR A 184 -5.65 11.72 -5.84
CA THR A 184 -4.96 12.67 -6.72
C THR A 184 -4.92 12.30 -8.20
N GLN A 185 -5.28 11.07 -8.55
CA GLN A 185 -5.27 10.49 -9.89
C GLN A 185 -6.59 9.76 -10.16
N GLU A 186 -7.03 9.74 -11.43
CA GLU A 186 -8.20 8.97 -11.84
C GLU A 186 -7.95 7.48 -11.65
N GLU A 187 -6.78 7.01 -12.07
CA GLU A 187 -6.31 5.63 -11.90
C GLU A 187 -4.83 5.61 -11.49
N ILE A 188 -4.39 4.49 -10.90
CA ILE A 188 -2.98 4.22 -10.70
C ILE A 188 -2.41 3.75 -12.03
N TYR A 189 -1.33 4.37 -12.51
CA TYR A 189 -0.75 3.94 -13.79
C TYR A 189 -0.17 2.53 -13.66
N ASP A 190 -0.71 1.59 -14.43
CA ASP A 190 -0.27 0.20 -14.44
C ASP A 190 0.72 -0.04 -15.59
N PHE A 191 1.96 -0.36 -15.24
CA PHE A 191 3.00 -0.69 -16.22
C PHE A 191 2.78 -2.05 -16.90
N LYS A 192 1.82 -2.85 -16.43
CA LYS A 192 1.54 -4.22 -16.91
C LYS A 192 2.73 -5.15 -16.84
N THR A 193 3.75 -4.80 -16.04
CA THR A 193 5.02 -5.52 -15.96
C THR A 193 4.83 -6.98 -15.54
N VAL A 194 3.90 -7.22 -14.62
CA VAL A 194 3.56 -8.57 -14.14
C VAL A 194 2.73 -9.31 -15.18
N ASP A 195 1.74 -8.66 -15.77
CA ASP A 195 0.83 -9.27 -16.75
C ASP A 195 1.56 -9.66 -18.05
N GLU A 196 2.59 -8.90 -18.43
CA GLU A 196 3.49 -9.18 -19.56
C GLU A 196 4.65 -10.16 -19.24
N GLY A 197 4.69 -10.64 -17.99
CA GLY A 197 5.62 -11.65 -17.51
C GLY A 197 7.06 -11.17 -17.35
N TYR A 198 7.33 -9.87 -17.27
CA TYR A 198 8.67 -9.34 -16.98
C TYR A 198 9.01 -9.42 -15.49
N HIS A 199 7.99 -9.36 -14.64
CA HIS A 199 8.14 -9.36 -13.19
C HIS A 199 7.17 -10.35 -12.54
N ASP A 200 7.58 -10.88 -11.40
CA ASP A 200 6.78 -11.78 -10.56
C ASP A 200 6.86 -11.28 -9.12
N LEU A 201 5.72 -10.90 -8.57
CA LEU A 201 5.57 -10.34 -7.22
C LEU A 201 5.88 -11.35 -6.11
N GLY A 202 5.86 -12.65 -6.41
CA GLY A 202 6.10 -13.73 -5.46
C GLY A 202 7.25 -14.64 -5.84
N LYS A 203 8.14 -14.19 -6.75
CA LYS A 203 9.24 -15.00 -7.30
C LYS A 203 10.05 -15.73 -6.23
N TYR A 204 10.28 -15.05 -5.10
CA TYR A 204 11.09 -15.53 -3.99
C TYR A 204 10.27 -15.74 -2.71
N ARG A 205 8.95 -15.92 -2.83
CA ARG A 205 8.05 -16.14 -1.68
C ARG A 205 8.53 -17.26 -0.75
N SER A 206 9.10 -18.32 -1.33
CA SER A 206 9.63 -19.47 -0.58
C SER A 206 10.89 -19.14 0.23
N LEU A 207 11.67 -18.12 -0.15
CA LEU A 207 12.84 -17.68 0.63
C LEU A 207 12.40 -17.02 1.93
N GLN A 208 11.30 -16.26 1.92
CA GLN A 208 10.75 -15.64 3.14
C GLN A 208 10.33 -16.68 4.19
N ASP A 209 9.88 -17.86 3.77
CA ASP A 209 9.54 -18.96 4.70
C ASP A 209 10.75 -19.44 5.53
N THR A 210 11.96 -19.15 5.06
CA THR A 210 13.22 -19.46 5.74
C THR A 210 13.85 -18.25 6.45
N ALA A 211 13.27 -17.06 6.30
CA ALA A 211 13.74 -15.87 6.99
C ALA A 211 13.45 -15.98 8.50
N PRO A 212 14.41 -15.59 9.37
CA PRO A 212 14.22 -15.65 10.81
C PRO A 212 12.93 -14.92 11.23
N ASN A 213 12.12 -15.56 12.07
CA ASN A 213 10.87 -15.03 12.62
C ASN A 213 9.66 -14.92 11.66
N VAL A 214 9.73 -15.46 10.44
CA VAL A 214 8.57 -15.50 9.51
C VAL A 214 7.73 -16.76 9.71
N LYS A 215 8.35 -17.94 9.74
CA LYS A 215 7.74 -19.22 10.13
C LYS A 215 8.61 -19.91 11.16
N ASP A 216 8.00 -20.50 12.18
CA ASP A 216 8.69 -21.42 13.08
C ASP A 216 8.79 -22.77 12.36
N LEU A 217 9.92 -23.04 11.70
CA LEU A 217 10.14 -24.29 10.97
C LEU A 217 10.35 -25.50 11.91
N ASN A 218 10.37 -25.27 13.23
CA ASN A 218 10.55 -26.32 14.25
C ASN A 218 9.22 -26.74 14.92
N LYS A 219 8.08 -26.28 14.41
CA LYS A 219 6.73 -26.71 14.82
C LYS A 219 5.96 -27.27 13.63
#